data_AF-A0A7S1QY22-F1
#
_entry.id   AF-A0A7S1QY22-F1
#
_cell.length_a   1.000
_cell.length_b   1.000
_cell.length_c   1.000
_cell.angle_alpha   90.00
_cell.angle_beta   90.00
_cell.angle_gamma   90.00
#
_symmetry.space_group_name_H-M   'P 1'
#
loop_
_entity.id
_entity.type
_entity.pdbx_description
1 polymer ?
#
loop_
_entity_poly.entity_id
_entity_poly.type
_entity_poly.pdbx_seq_one_letter_code
_entity_poly.pdbx_strand_id
1 'polypeptide(L)'
;ILAQGTIWARASQALTGLGRAAASRRMAVVTVPEAASAAQELILAPKEGAYLDLPAGKNVADVIISFGPQPGRLAFWVESAEDPSRHGPVNCLPSVPSEPYALRGMPEGRHRVRAALWEPLPDQPSAQPKQPGELQAGGAFKVSQRAAHCFHVKRFADFAPGYDWQPVEHWHRVPPGLEISMDLSSGGDGQRRARIPQQWQWDAAVDGATRRVPVEADATVGQLLERLSLSGATHEMVWKQPDGQHERELDVGWTAQQIDLFRYAKDIVVRSKLLP
;
A
#
# COMPACT_ATOMS: atom_id res chain seq x y z
N ILE A 1 13.06 30.35 -51.11
CA ILE A 1 14.11 31.32 -50.70
C ILE A 1 14.38 31.08 -49.22
N LEU A 2 15.61 30.61 -48.93
CA LEU A 2 16.37 30.61 -47.66
C LEU A 2 15.70 29.96 -46.42
N ALA A 3 16.08 28.78 -45.94
CA ALA A 3 17.38 28.28 -45.46
C ALA A 3 17.88 28.95 -44.17
N GLN A 4 18.08 28.16 -43.10
CA GLN A 4 19.04 28.27 -41.98
C GLN A 4 18.58 27.27 -40.88
N GLY A 5 19.41 26.44 -40.23
CA GLY A 5 20.84 26.20 -40.32
C GLY A 5 21.30 25.21 -39.24
N THR A 6 22.33 24.41 -39.61
CA THR A 6 23.55 24.10 -38.83
C THR A 6 23.42 23.18 -37.59
N ILE A 7 23.79 21.90 -37.68
CA ILE A 7 25.14 21.29 -37.53
C ILE A 7 25.81 21.60 -36.19
N TRP A 8 26.01 20.58 -35.36
CA TRP A 8 27.08 20.54 -34.35
C TRP A 8 27.93 19.28 -34.52
N ALA A 9 29.21 19.49 -34.24
CA ALA A 9 30.36 18.76 -34.77
C ALA A 9 30.76 17.53 -33.93
N ARG A 10 31.59 16.71 -34.58
CA ARG A 10 32.47 15.70 -33.99
C ARG A 10 33.44 16.31 -32.97
N ALA A 11 33.77 15.56 -31.93
CA ALA A 11 35.13 15.46 -31.41
C ALA A 11 35.35 14.09 -30.73
N SER A 12 36.41 13.44 -31.19
CA SER A 12 37.05 12.24 -30.64
C SER A 12 37.76 12.52 -29.32
N GLN A 13 37.89 11.53 -28.44
CA GLN A 13 39.20 10.97 -28.06
C GLN A 13 39.04 9.78 -27.11
N ALA A 14 39.90 8.80 -27.34
CA ALA A 14 40.11 7.61 -26.53
C ALA A 14 40.93 7.94 -25.29
N LEU A 15 40.70 7.22 -24.19
CA LEU A 15 41.73 6.91 -23.21
C LEU A 15 41.40 5.59 -22.50
N THR A 16 42.35 4.68 -22.62
CA THR A 16 42.49 3.38 -21.98
C THR A 16 42.55 3.47 -20.45
N GLY A 17 41.88 2.55 -19.77
CA GLY A 17 42.04 2.30 -18.34
C GLY A 17 41.66 0.88 -18.00
N LEU A 18 42.67 0.04 -17.76
CA LEU A 18 42.57 -1.35 -17.28
C LEU A 18 41.90 -1.40 -15.90
N GLY A 19 40.87 -2.21 -15.76
CA GLY A 19 40.23 -2.51 -14.47
C GLY A 19 39.50 -3.84 -14.53
N ARG A 20 40.03 -4.83 -13.81
CA ARG A 20 39.47 -6.19 -13.64
C ARG A 20 37.97 -6.13 -13.32
N ALA A 21 37.15 -6.78 -14.14
CA ALA A 21 35.78 -7.11 -13.81
C ALA A 21 35.61 -8.63 -13.83
N ALA A 22 35.22 -9.17 -12.67
CA ALA A 22 34.86 -10.55 -12.47
C ALA A 22 33.75 -10.97 -13.45
N ALA A 23 33.83 -12.21 -13.91
CA ALA A 23 32.80 -12.86 -14.70
C ALA A 23 31.48 -12.86 -13.92
N SER A 24 30.60 -11.89 -14.22
CA SER A 24 29.21 -11.96 -13.83
C SER A 24 28.54 -13.02 -14.70
N ARG A 25 28.38 -14.22 -14.15
CA ARG A 25 27.43 -15.21 -14.66
C ARG A 25 26.04 -14.58 -14.58
N ARG A 26 25.63 -13.90 -15.66
CA ARG A 26 24.22 -13.63 -15.90
C ARG A 26 23.56 -14.97 -16.18
N MET A 27 22.91 -15.52 -15.16
CA MET A 27 21.88 -16.52 -15.40
C MET A 27 20.80 -15.84 -16.24
N ALA A 28 20.80 -16.13 -17.54
CA ALA A 28 19.62 -15.96 -18.35
C ALA A 28 18.58 -16.91 -17.77
N VAL A 29 17.65 -16.38 -16.99
CA VAL A 29 16.39 -17.08 -16.73
C VAL A 29 15.68 -17.09 -18.08
N VAL A 30 15.89 -18.18 -18.81
CA VAL A 30 15.02 -18.57 -19.92
C VAL A 30 13.70 -18.94 -19.26
N THR A 31 12.83 -17.95 -19.07
CA THR A 31 11.41 -18.22 -18.87
C THR A 31 10.92 -18.84 -20.16
N VAL A 32 10.84 -20.17 -20.14
CA VAL A 32 10.05 -20.94 -21.09
C VAL A 32 8.62 -20.38 -21.00
N PRO A 33 8.03 -19.86 -22.09
CA PRO A 33 6.63 -19.53 -22.09
C PRO A 33 5.87 -20.85 -22.00
N GLU A 34 5.51 -21.22 -20.77
CA GLU A 34 4.52 -22.26 -20.53
C GLU A 34 3.21 -21.73 -21.11
N ALA A 35 2.92 -22.17 -22.34
CA ALA A 35 1.65 -21.98 -23.01
C ALA A 35 0.58 -22.81 -22.28
N ALA A 36 0.31 -22.47 -21.03
CA ALA A 36 -0.98 -22.72 -20.43
C ALA A 36 -1.93 -21.75 -21.14
N SER A 37 -2.97 -22.29 -21.74
CA SER A 37 -4.13 -21.55 -22.24
C SER A 37 -4.77 -20.79 -21.07
N ALA A 38 -4.18 -19.65 -20.69
CA ALA A 38 -4.77 -18.73 -19.74
C ALA A 38 -6.06 -18.24 -20.37
N ALA A 39 -7.19 -18.73 -19.87
CA ALA A 39 -8.49 -18.13 -20.17
C ALA A 39 -8.33 -16.64 -19.85
N GLN A 40 -8.33 -15.81 -20.90
CA GLN A 40 -8.15 -14.36 -20.76
C GLN A 40 -9.21 -13.85 -19.78
N GLU A 41 -8.76 -13.42 -18.60
CA GLU A 41 -9.64 -12.95 -17.53
C GLU A 41 -10.46 -11.76 -18.00
N LEU A 42 -11.79 -11.87 -17.88
CA LEU A 42 -12.69 -10.80 -18.32
C LEU A 42 -12.55 -9.54 -17.45
N ILE A 43 -12.30 -9.70 -16.14
CA ILE A 43 -12.07 -8.60 -15.20
C ILE A 43 -10.60 -8.65 -14.78
N LEU A 44 -9.83 -7.61 -15.10
CA LEU A 44 -8.42 -7.48 -14.72
C LEU A 44 -8.25 -6.67 -13.42
N ALA A 45 -9.14 -5.70 -13.19
CA ALA A 45 -9.17 -4.89 -11.98
C ALA A 45 -10.62 -4.57 -11.59
N PRO A 46 -10.96 -4.54 -10.29
CA PRO A 46 -10.13 -4.97 -9.16
C PRO A 46 -9.84 -6.49 -9.20
N LYS A 47 -8.72 -6.90 -8.59
CA LYS A 47 -8.41 -8.33 -8.38
C LYS A 47 -9.34 -8.93 -7.33
N GLU A 48 -9.57 -10.24 -7.40
CA GLU A 48 -10.28 -10.96 -6.34
C GLU A 48 -9.59 -10.73 -4.98
N GLY A 49 -10.37 -10.31 -3.98
CA GLY A 49 -9.89 -10.01 -2.63
C GLY A 49 -9.12 -8.70 -2.48
N ALA A 50 -9.05 -7.85 -3.53
CA ALA A 50 -8.30 -6.60 -3.46
C ALA A 50 -8.88 -5.62 -2.42
N TYR A 51 -7.98 -4.79 -1.85
CA TYR A 51 -8.33 -3.69 -0.94
C TYR A 51 -8.00 -2.37 -1.62
N LEU A 52 -8.98 -1.49 -1.65
CA LEU A 52 -8.91 -0.17 -2.26
C LEU A 52 -8.98 0.88 -1.16
N ASP A 53 -8.03 1.80 -1.16
CA ASP A 53 -7.94 2.86 -0.17
C ASP A 53 -9.09 3.87 -0.35
N LEU A 54 -9.79 4.15 0.74
CA LEU A 54 -10.69 5.28 0.86
C LEU A 54 -9.88 6.50 1.35
N PRO A 55 -9.68 7.54 0.50
CA PRO A 55 -8.81 8.66 0.86
C PRO A 55 -9.25 9.36 2.16
N ALA A 56 -8.27 9.86 2.91
CA ALA A 56 -8.52 10.60 4.15
C ALA A 56 -9.48 11.78 3.91
N GLY A 57 -10.47 11.94 4.78
CA GLY A 57 -11.50 12.98 4.67
C GLY A 57 -12.59 12.72 3.63
N LYS A 58 -12.54 11.60 2.88
CA LYS A 58 -13.60 11.18 1.97
C LYS A 58 -14.45 10.06 2.58
N ASN A 59 -15.72 10.03 2.16
CA ASN A 59 -16.69 8.98 2.49
C ASN A 59 -16.94 8.03 1.31
N VAL A 60 -16.35 8.31 0.16
CA VAL A 60 -16.43 7.50 -1.06
C VAL A 60 -15.08 7.43 -1.78
N ALA A 61 -14.82 6.31 -2.45
CA ALA A 61 -13.65 6.05 -3.26
C ALA A 61 -14.01 6.05 -4.76
N ASP A 62 -13.02 6.34 -5.60
CA ASP A 62 -13.09 6.10 -7.03
C ASP A 62 -12.42 4.75 -7.31
N VAL A 63 -13.18 3.83 -7.91
CA VAL A 63 -12.75 2.46 -8.21
C VAL A 63 -12.44 2.34 -9.70
N ILE A 64 -11.22 1.95 -10.02
CA ILE A 64 -10.83 1.67 -11.40
C ILE A 64 -11.16 0.22 -11.74
N ILE A 65 -11.98 0.04 -12.77
CA ILE A 65 -12.37 -1.26 -13.30
C ILE A 65 -11.72 -1.44 -14.67
N SER A 66 -10.97 -2.52 -14.85
CA SER A 66 -10.30 -2.84 -16.11
C SER A 66 -10.73 -4.22 -16.59
N PHE A 67 -10.86 -4.39 -17.90
CA PHE A 67 -11.33 -5.63 -18.52
C PHE A 67 -10.27 -6.21 -19.46
N GLY A 68 -10.24 -7.54 -19.58
CA GLY A 68 -9.35 -8.22 -20.52
C GLY A 68 -9.85 -8.05 -21.95
N PRO A 69 -8.97 -7.88 -22.95
CA PRO A 69 -9.38 -7.67 -24.34
C PRO A 69 -10.14 -8.91 -24.84
N GLN A 70 -11.43 -8.74 -25.12
CA GLN A 70 -12.32 -9.79 -25.61
C GLN A 70 -13.26 -9.24 -26.70
N PRO A 71 -13.61 -10.05 -27.72
CA PRO A 71 -14.64 -9.67 -28.67
C PRO A 71 -16.04 -9.72 -28.03
N GLY A 72 -16.93 -8.85 -28.48
CA GLY A 72 -18.34 -8.83 -28.08
C GLY A 72 -18.74 -7.62 -27.24
N ARG A 73 -20.04 -7.52 -26.95
CA ARG A 73 -20.59 -6.45 -26.10
C ARG A 73 -20.38 -6.80 -24.63
N LEU A 74 -20.10 -5.79 -23.82
CA LEU A 74 -19.85 -5.96 -22.39
C LEU A 74 -21.04 -5.41 -21.59
N ALA A 75 -21.46 -6.12 -20.56
CA ALA A 75 -22.32 -5.59 -19.52
C ALA A 75 -21.62 -5.77 -18.18
N PHE A 76 -21.60 -4.75 -17.33
CA PHE A 76 -21.05 -4.86 -16.00
C PHE A 76 -21.80 -4.02 -14.97
N TRP A 77 -21.77 -4.45 -13.72
CA TRP A 77 -22.35 -3.73 -12.59
C TRP A 77 -21.56 -4.06 -11.33
N VAL A 78 -21.78 -3.25 -10.29
CA VAL A 78 -21.26 -3.51 -8.96
C VAL A 78 -22.42 -3.71 -8.01
N GLU A 79 -22.32 -4.73 -7.17
CA GLU A 79 -23.29 -5.06 -6.12
C GLU A 79 -22.60 -5.12 -4.76
N SER A 80 -23.35 -4.93 -3.69
CA SER A 80 -22.88 -5.29 -2.35
C SER A 80 -22.62 -6.80 -2.31
N ALA A 81 -21.47 -7.21 -1.77
CA ALA A 81 -21.19 -8.63 -1.59
C ALA A 81 -22.02 -9.27 -0.47
N GLU A 82 -22.56 -8.45 0.44
CA GLU A 82 -23.40 -8.88 1.57
C GLU A 82 -24.88 -8.94 1.17
N ASP A 83 -25.33 -8.01 0.32
CA ASP A 83 -26.70 -7.94 -0.18
C ASP A 83 -26.71 -7.71 -1.71
N PRO A 84 -26.73 -8.78 -2.53
CA PRO A 84 -26.73 -8.65 -3.99
C PRO A 84 -27.94 -7.91 -4.57
N SER A 85 -29.02 -7.73 -3.80
CA SER A 85 -30.17 -6.92 -4.23
C SER A 85 -29.82 -5.44 -4.31
N ARG A 86 -28.79 -5.00 -3.57
CA ARG A 86 -28.23 -3.65 -3.64
C ARG A 86 -27.16 -3.62 -4.71
N HIS A 87 -27.58 -3.33 -5.94
CA HIS A 87 -26.68 -3.17 -7.06
C HIS A 87 -26.82 -1.81 -7.73
N GLY A 88 -25.71 -1.34 -8.29
CA GLY A 88 -25.70 -0.20 -9.20
C GLY A 88 -26.36 -0.53 -10.54
N PRO A 89 -26.46 0.46 -11.45
CA PRO A 89 -26.99 0.24 -12.78
C PRO A 89 -26.13 -0.75 -13.58
N VAL A 90 -26.77 -1.49 -14.49
CA VAL A 90 -26.06 -2.32 -15.48
C VAL A 90 -25.52 -1.41 -16.58
N ASN A 91 -24.19 -1.30 -16.66
CA ASN A 91 -23.51 -0.52 -17.68
C ASN A 91 -23.27 -1.39 -18.90
N CYS A 92 -23.84 -1.00 -20.04
CA CYS A 92 -23.70 -1.72 -21.30
C CYS A 92 -22.76 -0.96 -22.24
N LEU A 93 -21.74 -1.66 -22.73
CA LEU A 93 -20.76 -1.12 -23.69
C LEU A 93 -20.84 -1.94 -25.00
N PRO A 94 -20.73 -1.28 -26.17
CA PRO A 94 -20.81 -1.95 -27.47
C PRO A 94 -19.62 -2.86 -27.73
N SER A 95 -18.51 -2.66 -27.03
CA SER A 95 -17.31 -3.50 -27.04
C SER A 95 -16.63 -3.46 -25.66
N VAL A 96 -15.78 -4.43 -25.37
CA VAL A 96 -14.91 -4.37 -24.19
C VAL A 96 -13.96 -3.17 -24.32
N PRO A 97 -13.91 -2.25 -23.35
CA PRO A 97 -13.06 -1.06 -23.44
C PRO A 97 -11.59 -1.46 -23.24
N SER A 98 -10.70 -0.83 -24.01
CA SER A 98 -9.24 -0.94 -23.81
C SER A 98 -8.75 -0.05 -22.67
N GLU A 99 -9.49 1.01 -22.35
CA GLU A 99 -9.17 1.94 -21.29
C GLU A 99 -9.87 1.56 -19.97
N PRO A 100 -9.23 1.82 -18.81
CA PRO A 100 -9.87 1.60 -17.52
C PRO A 100 -11.11 2.48 -17.32
N TYR A 101 -12.15 1.89 -16.73
CA TYR A 101 -13.39 2.58 -16.38
C TYR A 101 -13.32 3.07 -14.93
N ALA A 102 -13.48 4.37 -14.71
CA ALA A 102 -13.49 4.96 -13.37
C ALA A 102 -14.92 5.01 -12.81
N LEU A 103 -15.24 4.09 -11.90
CA LEU A 103 -16.48 4.11 -11.14
C LEU A 103 -16.35 5.01 -9.92
N ARG A 104 -17.09 6.11 -9.89
CA ARG A 104 -17.01 7.11 -8.82
C ARG A 104 -18.01 6.84 -7.71
N GLY A 105 -17.69 7.30 -6.50
CA GLY A 105 -18.67 7.37 -5.42
C GLY A 105 -18.91 6.04 -4.68
N MET A 106 -17.94 5.13 -4.69
CA MET A 106 -18.08 3.83 -4.01
C MET A 106 -17.90 3.97 -2.50
N PRO A 107 -18.89 3.61 -1.66
CA PRO A 107 -18.76 3.70 -0.22
C PRO A 107 -17.84 2.61 0.35
N GLU A 108 -17.42 2.80 1.60
CA GLU A 108 -16.73 1.76 2.37
C GLU A 108 -17.58 0.49 2.48
N GLY A 109 -16.94 -0.68 2.38
CA GLY A 109 -17.60 -1.98 2.47
C GLY A 109 -17.07 -3.01 1.48
N ARG A 110 -17.69 -4.19 1.49
CA ARG A 110 -17.39 -5.30 0.58
C ARG A 110 -18.30 -5.26 -0.64
N HIS A 111 -17.68 -5.22 -1.81
CA HIS A 111 -18.35 -5.08 -3.10
C HIS A 111 -17.98 -6.24 -4.02
N ARG A 112 -18.81 -6.47 -5.02
CA ARG A 112 -18.56 -7.44 -6.09
C ARG A 112 -18.82 -6.77 -7.43
N VAL A 113 -17.80 -6.71 -8.27
CA VAL A 113 -17.97 -6.38 -9.68
C VAL A 113 -18.38 -7.64 -10.43
N ARG A 114 -19.40 -7.53 -11.28
CA ARG A 114 -19.81 -8.59 -12.20
C ARG A 114 -19.71 -8.08 -13.62
N ALA A 115 -19.26 -8.95 -14.51
CA ALA A 115 -19.14 -8.67 -15.93
C ALA A 115 -19.65 -9.85 -16.74
N ALA A 116 -20.28 -9.56 -17.88
CA ALA A 116 -20.74 -10.55 -18.82
C ALA A 116 -20.51 -10.07 -20.26
N LEU A 117 -20.02 -10.97 -21.10
CA LEU A 117 -20.03 -10.78 -22.56
C LEU A 117 -21.36 -11.28 -23.10
N TRP A 118 -22.04 -10.43 -23.86
CA TRP A 118 -23.41 -10.69 -24.31
C TRP A 118 -23.62 -10.34 -25.79
N GLU A 119 -24.60 -11.01 -26.38
CA GLU A 119 -25.09 -10.76 -27.73
C GLU A 119 -26.62 -10.62 -27.69
N PRO A 120 -27.20 -9.65 -28.41
CA PRO A 120 -28.65 -9.57 -28.59
C PRO A 120 -29.15 -10.78 -29.38
N LEU A 121 -30.40 -11.17 -29.15
CA LEU A 121 -31.05 -12.17 -29.99
C LEU A 121 -31.33 -11.61 -31.39
N PRO A 122 -31.40 -12.46 -32.44
CA PRO A 122 -31.56 -12.01 -33.83
C PRO A 122 -32.82 -11.16 -34.08
N ASP A 123 -33.87 -11.37 -33.31
CA ASP A 123 -35.14 -10.67 -33.37
C ASP A 123 -35.09 -9.26 -32.73
N GLN A 124 -34.07 -8.97 -31.90
CA GLN A 124 -33.93 -7.72 -31.16
C GLN A 124 -32.48 -7.18 -31.13
N PRO A 125 -31.87 -6.85 -32.29
CA PRO A 125 -30.44 -6.53 -32.41
C PRO A 125 -29.99 -5.27 -31.63
N SER A 126 -30.92 -4.40 -31.29
CA SER A 126 -30.70 -3.17 -30.52
C SER A 126 -31.06 -3.28 -29.04
N ALA A 127 -31.56 -4.43 -28.57
CA ALA A 127 -31.86 -4.62 -27.15
C ALA A 127 -30.57 -4.59 -26.31
N GLN A 128 -30.68 -4.06 -25.09
CA GLN A 128 -29.61 -4.01 -24.11
C GLN A 128 -30.14 -4.53 -22.77
N PRO A 129 -29.33 -5.27 -22.01
CA PRO A 129 -29.72 -5.75 -20.70
C PRO A 129 -29.88 -4.58 -19.73
N LYS A 130 -31.05 -4.47 -19.08
CA LYS A 130 -31.35 -3.41 -18.11
C LYS A 130 -31.16 -3.86 -16.67
N GLN A 131 -31.24 -5.16 -16.44
CA GLN A 131 -31.20 -5.77 -15.11
C GLN A 131 -30.26 -6.98 -15.10
N PRO A 132 -29.58 -7.28 -13.98
CA PRO A 132 -28.72 -8.45 -13.85
C PRO A 132 -29.40 -9.78 -14.20
N GLY A 133 -30.71 -9.90 -13.90
CA GLY A 133 -31.51 -11.09 -14.18
C GLY A 133 -31.61 -11.45 -15.67
N GLU A 134 -31.58 -10.46 -16.56
CA GLU A 134 -31.68 -10.66 -18.01
C GLU A 134 -30.43 -11.32 -18.60
N LEU A 135 -29.30 -11.25 -17.87
CA LEU A 135 -28.01 -11.84 -18.21
C LEU A 135 -27.81 -13.22 -17.58
N GLN A 136 -28.85 -13.83 -16.99
CA GLN A 136 -28.79 -15.19 -16.43
C GLN A 136 -28.98 -16.28 -17.51
N ALA A 137 -28.74 -17.54 -17.16
CA ALA A 137 -28.94 -18.66 -18.09
C ALA A 137 -30.43 -18.76 -18.44
N GLY A 138 -30.76 -18.80 -19.75
CA GLY A 138 -32.15 -18.74 -20.22
C GLY A 138 -32.76 -17.33 -20.21
N GLY A 139 -31.96 -16.28 -19.97
CA GLY A 139 -32.39 -14.89 -20.08
C GLY A 139 -32.62 -14.44 -21.53
N ALA A 140 -33.01 -13.19 -21.71
CA ALA A 140 -33.32 -12.58 -23.02
C ALA A 140 -32.09 -12.33 -23.90
N PHE A 141 -30.88 -12.64 -23.41
CA PHE A 141 -29.63 -12.40 -24.11
C PHE A 141 -28.77 -13.67 -24.11
N LYS A 142 -28.02 -13.86 -25.20
CA LYS A 142 -27.01 -14.92 -25.26
C LYS A 142 -25.76 -14.45 -24.54
N VAL A 143 -25.37 -15.15 -23.49
CA VAL A 143 -24.17 -14.82 -22.69
C VAL A 143 -23.07 -15.83 -22.97
N SER A 144 -21.93 -15.36 -23.48
CA SER A 144 -20.79 -16.21 -23.84
C SER A 144 -19.80 -16.38 -22.69
N GLN A 145 -19.65 -15.36 -21.84
CA GLN A 145 -18.72 -15.38 -20.70
C GLN A 145 -19.28 -14.58 -19.54
N ARG A 146 -18.95 -15.01 -18.31
CA ARG A 146 -19.22 -14.27 -17.07
C ARG A 146 -17.98 -14.28 -16.18
N ALA A 147 -17.79 -13.21 -15.44
CA ALA A 147 -16.81 -13.11 -14.38
C ALA A 147 -17.37 -12.30 -13.21
N ALA A 148 -16.85 -12.55 -12.01
CA ALA A 148 -17.19 -11.78 -10.84
C ALA A 148 -15.97 -11.70 -9.92
N HIS A 149 -15.57 -10.49 -9.52
CA HIS A 149 -14.51 -10.28 -8.55
C HIS A 149 -15.03 -9.55 -7.30
N CYS A 150 -14.72 -10.08 -6.13
CA CYS A 150 -14.97 -9.40 -4.85
C CYS A 150 -13.81 -8.49 -4.49
N PHE A 151 -14.10 -7.32 -3.95
CA PHE A 151 -13.10 -6.37 -3.46
C PHE A 151 -13.64 -5.59 -2.26
N HIS A 152 -12.75 -4.93 -1.54
CA HIS A 152 -13.06 -4.15 -0.36
C HIS A 152 -12.64 -2.70 -0.57
N VAL A 153 -13.55 -1.77 -0.30
CA VAL A 153 -13.21 -0.36 -0.14
C VAL A 153 -13.10 -0.12 1.35
N LYS A 154 -11.93 0.33 1.84
CA LYS A 154 -11.69 0.53 3.27
C LYS A 154 -10.83 1.74 3.49
N ARG A 155 -11.08 2.47 4.58
CA ARG A 155 -10.17 3.54 5.01
C ARG A 155 -8.89 2.93 5.54
N PHE A 156 -7.76 3.22 4.91
CA PHE A 156 -6.50 2.71 5.41
C PHE A 156 -6.12 3.45 6.71
N ALA A 157 -5.78 2.70 7.74
CA ALA A 157 -5.31 3.26 9.00
C ALA A 157 -3.78 3.20 9.03
N ASP A 158 -3.15 4.21 9.61
CA ASP A 158 -1.72 4.14 9.86
C ASP A 158 -1.48 3.06 10.92
N PHE A 159 -0.55 2.15 10.62
CA PHE A 159 -0.12 1.14 11.57
C PHE A 159 0.55 1.86 12.74
N ALA A 160 0.04 1.66 13.95
CA ALA A 160 0.64 2.16 15.18
C ALA A 160 1.67 1.14 15.68
N PRO A 161 2.97 1.37 15.47
CA PRO A 161 4.01 0.45 15.91
C PRO A 161 4.06 0.35 17.44
N GLY A 162 4.40 -0.84 17.93
CA GLY A 162 4.57 -1.11 19.34
C GLY A 162 5.66 -2.13 19.60
N TYR A 163 5.90 -2.41 20.88
CA TYR A 163 6.94 -3.33 21.33
C TYR A 163 6.55 -4.82 21.16
N ASP A 164 5.25 -5.11 21.05
CA ASP A 164 4.71 -6.45 20.84
C ASP A 164 4.50 -6.76 19.35
N TRP A 165 4.55 -8.04 18.99
CA TRP A 165 4.16 -8.49 17.65
C TRP A 165 2.68 -8.25 17.42
N GLN A 166 2.37 -7.45 16.40
CA GLN A 166 1.00 -7.21 15.95
C GLN A 166 0.86 -7.65 14.50
N PRO A 167 -0.33 -8.06 14.03
CA PRO A 167 -0.57 -8.26 12.62
C PRO A 167 -0.69 -6.90 11.90
N VAL A 168 0.16 -6.66 10.90
CA VAL A 168 -0.11 -5.62 9.90
C VAL A 168 -1.13 -6.17 8.93
N GLU A 169 -2.37 -5.71 9.09
CA GLU A 169 -3.42 -5.94 8.12
C GLU A 169 -3.09 -5.27 6.79
N HIS A 170 -3.53 -5.86 5.69
CA HIS A 170 -3.22 -5.35 4.33
C HIS A 170 -3.88 -3.99 4.02
N TRP A 171 -4.80 -3.51 4.86
CA TRP A 171 -5.34 -2.16 4.82
C TRP A 171 -4.60 -1.17 5.73
N HIS A 172 -3.51 -1.58 6.39
CA HIS A 172 -2.70 -0.66 7.19
C HIS A 172 -1.61 0.01 6.35
N ARG A 173 -1.38 1.31 6.59
CA ARG A 173 -0.22 2.05 6.09
C ARG A 173 0.94 1.87 7.07
N VAL A 174 2.01 1.21 6.66
CA VAL A 174 3.20 1.01 7.50
C VAL A 174 4.15 2.21 7.31
N PRO A 175 4.60 2.88 8.40
CA PRO A 175 5.58 3.95 8.28
C PRO A 175 6.91 3.43 7.70
N PRO A 176 7.65 4.25 6.93
CA PRO A 176 8.95 3.84 6.38
C PRO A 176 9.91 3.34 7.46
N GLY A 177 10.61 2.23 7.18
CA GLY A 177 11.60 1.64 8.11
C GLY A 177 11.03 0.66 9.14
N LEU A 178 9.71 0.45 9.19
CA LEU A 178 9.05 -0.63 9.95
C LEU A 178 8.75 -1.88 9.09
N GLU A 179 9.32 -1.93 7.89
CA GLU A 179 9.14 -2.99 6.89
C GLU A 179 9.89 -4.27 7.27
N ILE A 180 9.59 -4.86 8.42
CA ILE A 180 10.13 -6.18 8.80
C ILE A 180 9.10 -7.24 8.43
N SER A 181 9.33 -7.92 7.31
CA SER A 181 8.62 -9.14 6.92
C SER A 181 9.39 -10.35 7.45
N MET A 182 8.77 -11.10 8.36
CA MET A 182 9.27 -12.42 8.76
C MET A 182 8.24 -13.46 8.37
N ASP A 183 8.67 -14.49 7.66
CA ASP A 183 7.79 -15.62 7.33
C ASP A 183 7.63 -16.49 8.59
N LEU A 184 6.43 -16.48 9.18
CA LEU A 184 6.11 -17.29 10.35
C LEU A 184 5.38 -18.59 9.96
N SER A 185 5.52 -19.07 8.72
CA SER A 185 4.88 -20.30 8.26
C SER A 185 5.38 -21.55 8.99
N SER A 186 4.82 -21.80 10.17
CA SER A 186 4.71 -23.13 10.80
C SER A 186 3.25 -23.51 11.11
N GLY A 187 2.30 -22.64 10.77
CA GLY A 187 0.87 -22.92 10.86
C GLY A 187 0.13 -21.92 9.97
N GLY A 188 -0.63 -22.44 9.01
CA GLY A 188 -1.27 -21.65 7.96
C GLY A 188 -2.07 -20.46 8.48
N ASP A 189 -2.18 -19.47 7.58
CA ASP A 189 -3.03 -18.29 7.65
C ASP A 189 -2.52 -17.14 8.52
N GLY A 190 -1.67 -16.31 7.90
CA GLY A 190 -1.51 -14.91 8.28
C GLY A 190 -0.06 -14.46 8.26
N GLN A 191 0.27 -13.57 7.32
CA GLN A 191 1.51 -12.81 7.36
C GLN A 191 1.49 -11.87 8.56
N ARG A 192 1.95 -12.36 9.72
CA ARG A 192 2.18 -11.55 10.91
C ARG A 192 3.42 -10.70 10.64
N ARG A 193 3.30 -9.37 10.71
CA ARG A 193 4.39 -8.43 10.38
C ARG A 193 4.44 -7.28 11.37
N ALA A 194 5.65 -6.78 11.58
CA ALA A 194 6.08 -5.64 12.39
C ALA A 194 6.25 -5.90 13.89
N ARG A 195 7.52 -6.00 14.26
CA ARG A 195 8.12 -5.70 15.57
C ARG A 195 9.01 -4.48 15.34
N ILE A 196 9.16 -3.59 16.33
CA ILE A 196 10.31 -2.68 16.35
C ILE A 196 11.58 -3.56 16.41
N PRO A 197 12.61 -3.35 15.56
CA PRO A 197 13.84 -4.14 15.66
C PRO A 197 14.39 -4.03 17.10
N GLN A 198 15.00 -5.11 17.62
CA GLN A 198 15.53 -5.12 19.00
C GLN A 198 16.38 -3.90 19.31
N GLN A 199 17.09 -3.42 18.29
CA GLN A 199 17.82 -2.18 18.28
C GLN A 199 17.28 -1.28 17.17
N TRP A 200 16.97 -0.02 17.47
CA TRP A 200 16.58 0.99 16.48
C TRP A 200 17.36 2.30 16.70
N GLN A 201 17.25 3.24 15.77
CA GLN A 201 17.90 4.55 15.88
C GLN A 201 16.91 5.59 16.39
N TRP A 202 17.30 6.36 17.40
CA TRP A 202 16.54 7.51 17.89
C TRP A 202 17.30 8.80 17.62
N ASP A 203 16.62 9.76 16.97
CA ASP A 203 17.07 11.13 16.76
C ASP A 203 16.68 12.00 17.96
N ALA A 204 17.45 11.91 19.04
CA ALA A 204 17.20 12.63 20.29
C ALA A 204 17.44 14.14 20.14
N ALA A 205 16.49 14.97 20.57
CA ALA A 205 16.68 16.41 20.69
C ALA A 205 17.34 16.75 22.04
N VAL A 206 18.64 17.06 22.02
CA VAL A 206 19.45 17.40 23.19
C VAL A 206 19.76 18.90 23.18
N ASP A 207 19.18 19.67 24.10
CA ASP A 207 19.38 21.12 24.19
C ASP A 207 19.19 21.86 22.84
N GLY A 208 18.21 21.40 22.05
CA GLY A 208 17.90 21.94 20.72
C GLY A 208 18.73 21.38 19.56
N ALA A 209 19.74 20.54 19.82
CA ALA A 209 20.51 19.85 18.80
C ALA A 209 20.08 18.38 18.64
N THR A 210 19.98 17.89 17.41
CA THR A 210 19.64 16.48 17.15
C THR A 210 20.88 15.58 17.25
N ARG A 211 20.80 14.51 18.04
CA ARG A 211 21.83 13.46 18.14
C ARG A 211 21.20 12.09 17.89
N ARG A 212 21.81 11.31 17.00
CA ARG A 212 21.33 9.95 16.67
C ARG A 212 22.02 8.91 17.55
N VAL A 213 21.25 8.08 18.24
CA VAL A 213 21.77 7.00 19.10
C VAL A 213 21.01 5.69 18.89
N PRO A 214 21.68 4.53 19.05
CA PRO A 214 21.01 3.25 19.08
C PRO A 214 20.25 3.05 20.39
N VAL A 215 19.05 2.50 20.31
CA VAL A 215 18.12 2.28 21.42
C VAL A 215 17.66 0.83 21.41
N GLU A 216 17.57 0.24 22.60
CA GLU A 216 16.96 -1.07 22.85
C GLU A 216 15.74 -0.89 23.76
N ALA A 217 14.76 -1.81 23.70
CA ALA A 217 13.49 -1.67 24.41
C ALA A 217 13.65 -1.66 25.94
N ASP A 218 14.61 -2.42 26.44
CA ASP A 218 14.96 -2.55 27.85
C ASP A 218 16.03 -1.55 28.31
N ALA A 219 16.58 -0.72 27.40
CA ALA A 219 17.52 0.32 27.79
C ALA A 219 16.82 1.35 28.68
N THR A 220 17.38 1.60 29.86
CA THR A 220 16.90 2.60 30.82
C THR A 220 17.20 4.02 30.35
N VAL A 221 16.42 5.00 30.80
CA VAL A 221 16.67 6.44 30.57
C VAL A 221 18.11 6.81 30.95
N GLY A 222 18.63 6.29 32.08
CA GLY A 222 20.02 6.49 32.47
C GLY A 222 21.02 5.98 31.41
N GLN A 223 20.84 4.77 30.91
CA GLN A 223 21.69 4.21 29.85
C GLN A 223 21.57 4.99 28.53
N LEU A 224 20.39 5.53 28.21
CA LEU A 224 20.20 6.37 27.02
C LEU A 224 20.95 7.70 27.13
N LEU A 225 20.93 8.32 28.31
CA LEU A 225 21.74 9.52 28.59
C LEU A 225 23.24 9.20 28.46
N GLU A 226 23.71 8.08 29.00
CA GLU A 226 25.11 7.65 28.85
C GLU A 226 25.52 7.45 27.39
N ARG A 227 24.65 6.84 26.56
CA ARG A 227 24.89 6.68 25.10
C ARG A 227 24.98 8.02 24.37
N LEU A 228 24.38 9.07 24.92
CA LEU A 228 24.50 10.46 24.44
C LEU A 228 25.72 11.20 25.02
N SER A 229 26.54 10.51 25.82
CA SER A 229 27.63 11.07 26.62
C SER A 229 27.17 12.10 27.66
N LEU A 230 26.00 11.86 28.28
CA LEU A 230 25.36 12.70 29.30
C LEU A 230 25.17 11.91 30.60
N SER A 231 24.77 12.61 31.68
CA SER A 231 24.48 12.00 32.99
C SER A 231 23.13 12.49 33.51
N GLY A 232 22.39 11.62 34.21
CA GLY A 232 21.13 11.98 34.88
C GLY A 232 21.29 13.02 36.02
N ALA A 233 22.53 13.27 36.46
CA ALA A 233 22.85 14.34 37.41
C ALA A 233 22.83 15.73 36.74
N THR A 234 23.18 15.82 35.46
CA THR A 234 23.31 17.09 34.73
C THR A 234 22.21 17.29 33.70
N HIS A 235 21.56 16.21 33.25
CA HIS A 235 20.53 16.23 32.23
C HIS A 235 19.30 15.45 32.68
N GLU A 236 18.15 15.82 32.16
CA GLU A 236 16.88 15.10 32.31
C GLU A 236 16.29 14.77 30.93
N MET A 237 15.57 13.66 30.88
CA MET A 237 14.68 13.35 29.77
C MET A 237 13.27 13.78 30.15
N VAL A 238 12.62 14.52 29.26
CA VAL A 238 11.30 15.11 29.51
C VAL A 238 10.39 14.76 28.34
N TRP A 239 9.24 14.17 28.66
CA TRP A 239 8.14 14.03 27.71
C TRP A 239 7.35 15.34 27.69
N LYS A 240 7.04 15.83 26.48
CA LYS A 240 6.23 17.02 26.25
C LYS A 240 4.94 16.64 25.55
N GLN A 241 3.82 17.18 26.02
CA GLN A 241 2.58 17.06 25.27
C GLN A 241 2.68 17.85 23.95
N PRO A 242 2.03 17.42 22.84
CA PRO A 242 2.11 18.12 21.56
C PRO A 242 1.65 19.59 21.57
N ASP A 243 0.85 20.00 22.56
CA ASP A 243 0.43 21.39 22.77
C ASP A 243 1.48 22.24 23.52
N GLY A 244 2.54 21.61 24.02
CA GLY A 244 3.61 22.23 24.79
C GLY A 244 3.24 22.71 26.20
N GLN A 245 2.00 22.47 26.65
CA GLN A 245 1.51 22.99 27.95
C GLN A 245 1.92 22.11 29.13
N HIS A 246 2.16 20.83 28.87
CA HIS A 246 2.47 19.85 29.90
C HIS A 246 3.80 19.17 29.61
N GLU A 247 4.62 19.10 30.66
CA GLU A 247 5.91 18.41 30.66
C GLU A 247 5.96 17.43 31.83
N ARG A 248 6.61 16.29 31.61
CA ARG A 248 6.84 15.28 32.64
C ARG A 248 8.28 14.79 32.57
N GLU A 249 9.03 14.96 33.66
CA GLU A 249 10.34 14.33 33.83
C GLU A 249 10.16 12.80 33.84
N LEU A 250 11.01 12.12 33.08
CA LEU A 250 11.04 10.66 32.98
C LEU A 250 12.08 10.12 33.97
N ASP A 251 11.67 9.12 34.75
CA ASP A 251 12.54 8.51 35.76
C ASP A 251 13.73 7.80 35.10
N VAL A 252 14.93 7.97 35.65
CA VAL A 252 16.18 7.40 35.11
C VAL A 252 16.19 5.87 35.06
N GLY A 253 15.39 5.22 35.91
CA GLY A 253 15.21 3.78 35.96
C GLY A 253 14.15 3.24 34.99
N TRP A 254 13.35 4.10 34.35
CA TRP A 254 12.38 3.65 33.36
C TRP A 254 13.05 3.23 32.06
N THR A 255 12.55 2.14 31.46
CA THR A 255 13.04 1.66 30.17
C THR A 255 12.43 2.43 28.99
N ALA A 256 13.08 2.36 27.83
CA ALA A 256 12.58 2.90 26.58
C ALA A 256 11.15 2.41 26.27
N GLN A 257 10.84 1.14 26.59
CA GLN A 257 9.51 0.58 26.48
C GLN A 257 8.51 1.18 27.47
N GLN A 258 8.89 1.35 28.74
CA GLN A 258 7.99 1.91 29.76
C GLN A 258 7.59 3.35 29.45
N ILE A 259 8.48 4.13 28.83
CA ILE A 259 8.22 5.51 28.41
C ILE A 259 7.63 5.61 26.99
N ASP A 260 7.41 4.48 26.33
CA ASP A 260 6.95 4.38 24.94
C ASP A 260 7.76 5.30 24.00
N LEU A 261 9.10 5.24 24.14
CA LEU A 261 10.05 6.10 23.45
C LEU A 261 9.88 6.03 21.93
N PHE A 262 9.54 4.85 21.39
CA PHE A 262 9.35 4.69 19.96
C PHE A 262 8.19 5.55 19.44
N ARG A 263 7.05 5.54 20.15
CA ARG A 263 5.87 6.31 19.76
C ARG A 263 6.05 7.80 19.98
N TYR A 264 6.66 8.17 21.11
CA TYR A 264 6.80 9.57 21.55
C TYR A 264 8.19 10.13 21.27
N ALA A 265 8.96 9.55 20.35
CA ALA A 265 10.35 9.91 20.07
C ALA A 265 10.56 11.41 19.76
N LYS A 266 9.56 12.04 19.13
CA LYS A 266 9.57 13.47 18.76
C LYS A 266 9.14 14.38 19.91
N ASP A 267 8.40 13.83 20.85
CA ASP A 267 7.82 14.52 22.00
C ASP A 267 8.73 14.41 23.24
N ILE A 268 9.75 13.53 23.19
CA ILE A 268 10.74 13.36 24.25
C ILE A 268 12.00 14.15 23.90
N VAL A 269 12.38 15.06 24.80
CA VAL A 269 13.60 15.86 24.69
C VAL A 269 14.55 15.58 25.84
N VAL A 270 15.83 15.85 25.61
CA VAL A 270 16.87 15.85 26.63
C VAL A 270 17.30 17.29 26.87
N ARG A 271 17.32 17.72 28.12
CA ARG A 271 17.80 19.07 28.47
C ARG A 271 18.69 19.09 29.69
N SER A 272 19.56 20.08 29.75
CA SER A 272 20.38 20.37 30.93
C SER A 272 19.51 20.75 32.12
N LYS A 273 19.79 20.18 33.30
CA LYS A 273 19.16 20.60 34.56
C LYS A 273 19.68 21.98 34.95
N LEU A 274 18.77 22.88 35.29
CA LEU A 274 19.17 24.12 35.96
C LEU A 274 19.68 23.72 37.35
N LEU A 275 20.99 23.85 37.56
CA LEU A 275 21.56 23.73 38.90
C LEU A 275 20.85 24.76 39.80
N PRO A 276 20.30 24.34 40.94
CA PRO A 276 19.66 25.26 41.88
C PRO A 276 20.64 26.31 42.44
#